data_AF-A0A3D5MWG3-F1
#
_entry.id   AF-A0A3D5MWG3-F1
#
_cell.length_a   1.000
_cell.length_b   1.000
_cell.length_c   1.000
_cell.angle_alpha   90.00
_cell.angle_beta   90.00
_cell.angle_gamma   90.00
#
_symmetry.space_group_name_H-M   'P 1'
#
loop_
_entity.id
_entity.type
_entity.pdbx_description
1 polymer ?
#
loop_
_entity_poly.entity_id
_entity_poly.type
_entity_poly.pdbx_seq_one_letter_code
_entity_poly.pdbx_strand_id
1 'polypeptide(L)'
;MKGFKEDVELVSSVANKKNKLSAVAETGINVDGGTLAVNGNQDKNWFSEVSEIVGNSDMSYYMVWSNDNDKKFFSPFMVSENKGHEMINEFIDYYNEENSIFADGVGAYKEISANVKDKYSYGYISSPISGLRILEPVKLTARLNGYKDNLKFVLRNNDGKIIRKINGNFENGVFTGDITKDDLNTIGKCSGTIELYSGENKLNTINAIFNIKERVRDSKNVDDFESYGDENKLLQKEWATNYGSGCYVEPMLSSQEGRIYSGGKGLEFKYKITNEKSSEGWAGITTNLNTDWSDCDSLQFWCKPDGNGQKLVIQITSNGEDFEVHLPEFAATTEPKLLTIPFSEFKGKDNGTFDSSHIDRFGIWCNTIADENSNNLVKVDSSMFFDDIKAVKFN
;
A
#
# COMPACT_ATOMS: atom_id res chain seq x y z
N MET A 1 24.49 15.09 6.76
CA MET A 1 24.48 15.56 5.36
C MET A 1 24.52 14.50 4.25
N LYS A 2 24.98 13.25 4.48
CA LYS A 2 25.07 12.24 3.40
C LYS A 2 23.75 11.97 2.65
N GLY A 3 22.65 11.72 3.36
CA GLY A 3 21.34 11.46 2.71
C GLY A 3 20.82 12.65 1.90
N PHE A 4 21.01 13.89 2.40
CA PHE A 4 20.65 15.10 1.66
C PHE A 4 21.40 15.21 0.33
N LYS A 5 22.70 14.90 0.33
CA LYS A 5 23.50 14.85 -0.91
C LYS A 5 22.95 13.82 -1.90
N GLU A 6 22.60 12.62 -1.44
CA GLU A 6 22.02 11.57 -2.28
C GLU A 6 20.68 12.00 -2.90
N ASP A 7 19.83 12.70 -2.14
CA ASP A 7 18.56 13.25 -2.65
C ASP A 7 18.78 14.37 -3.69
N VAL A 8 19.74 15.27 -3.44
CA VAL A 8 20.12 16.33 -4.38
C VAL A 8 20.61 15.74 -5.69
N GLU A 9 21.51 14.74 -5.64
CA GLU A 9 22.03 14.05 -6.82
C GLU A 9 20.91 13.33 -7.59
N LEU A 10 20.00 12.65 -6.88
CA LEU A 10 18.87 11.96 -7.48
C LEU A 10 17.97 12.93 -8.24
N VAL A 11 17.48 13.99 -7.58
CA VAL A 11 16.54 14.95 -8.16
C VAL A 11 17.18 15.71 -9.32
N SER A 12 18.43 16.17 -9.15
CA SER A 12 19.20 16.82 -10.21
C SER A 12 19.33 15.91 -11.44
N SER A 13 19.68 14.63 -11.24
CA SER A 13 19.80 13.67 -12.34
C SER A 13 18.49 13.46 -13.11
N VAL A 14 17.34 13.48 -12.41
CA VAL A 14 16.02 13.35 -13.04
C VAL A 14 15.67 14.61 -13.82
N ALA A 15 15.92 15.79 -13.26
CA ALA A 15 15.66 17.06 -13.90
C ALA A 15 16.49 17.22 -15.19
N ASN A 16 17.78 16.90 -15.14
CA ASN A 16 18.69 16.88 -16.28
C ASN A 16 18.20 15.95 -17.39
N LYS A 17 17.81 14.70 -17.05
CA LYS A 17 17.23 13.75 -18.02
C LYS A 17 15.96 14.28 -18.69
N LYS A 18 15.23 15.19 -18.04
CA LYS A 18 13.99 15.79 -18.54
C LYS A 18 14.18 17.18 -19.14
N ASN A 19 15.41 17.71 -19.17
CA ASN A 19 15.71 19.10 -19.54
C ASN A 19 14.85 20.10 -18.74
N LYS A 20 14.74 19.88 -17.43
CA LYS A 20 14.01 20.73 -16.48
C LYS A 20 14.99 21.29 -15.45
N LEU A 21 14.59 22.39 -14.82
CA LEU A 21 15.26 22.91 -13.64
C LEU A 21 14.86 22.09 -12.41
N SER A 22 15.79 21.97 -11.47
CA SER A 22 15.57 21.44 -10.13
C SER A 22 16.01 22.45 -9.08
N ALA A 23 15.44 22.35 -7.89
CA ALA A 23 15.84 23.16 -6.75
C ALA A 23 15.60 22.36 -5.47
N VAL A 24 16.33 22.72 -4.42
CA VAL A 24 15.98 22.33 -3.05
C VAL A 24 14.91 23.30 -2.59
N ALA A 25 13.66 22.99 -2.94
CA ALA A 25 12.55 23.91 -2.75
C ALA A 25 12.37 24.34 -1.28
N GLU A 26 12.65 23.45 -0.34
CA GLU A 26 12.63 23.73 1.10
C GLU A 26 13.70 22.88 1.79
N THR A 27 14.42 23.49 2.74
CA THR A 27 15.35 22.80 3.65
C THR A 27 15.48 23.62 4.93
N GLY A 28 16.00 23.02 5.99
CA GLY A 28 16.21 23.71 7.26
C GLY A 28 16.70 22.78 8.35
N ILE A 29 17.25 23.37 9.40
CA ILE A 29 17.54 22.64 10.63
C ILE A 29 16.22 22.39 11.36
N ASN A 30 16.01 21.11 11.72
CA ASN A 30 14.90 20.68 12.55
C ASN A 30 15.47 20.14 13.88
N VAL A 31 15.33 20.93 14.95
CA VAL A 31 15.63 20.49 16.31
C VAL A 31 14.33 20.07 17.00
N ASP A 32 14.26 18.82 17.47
CA ASP A 32 13.12 18.24 18.20
C ASP A 32 11.75 18.38 17.51
N GLY A 33 11.71 18.25 16.18
CA GLY A 33 10.48 18.42 15.39
C GLY A 33 10.13 19.88 15.08
N GLY A 34 11.01 20.82 15.42
CA GLY A 34 10.80 22.26 15.32
C GLY A 34 11.70 22.97 14.30
N THR A 35 12.21 24.14 14.70
CA THR A 35 13.01 25.05 13.87
C THR A 35 14.48 25.05 14.34
N LEU A 36 15.26 26.05 13.90
CA LEU A 36 16.56 26.33 14.50
C LEU A 36 16.38 26.60 16.01
N ALA A 37 17.23 26.03 16.86
CA ALA A 37 17.17 26.29 18.30
C ALA A 37 17.75 27.68 18.62
N VAL A 38 17.31 28.32 19.70
CA VAL A 38 17.89 29.58 20.18
C VAL A 38 19.36 29.41 20.59
N ASN A 39 19.68 28.26 21.18
CA ASN A 39 21.04 27.86 21.53
C ASN A 39 21.21 26.33 21.44
N GLY A 40 22.45 25.85 21.47
CA GLY A 40 22.77 24.42 21.50
C GLY A 40 22.61 23.68 20.16
N ASN A 41 22.57 24.40 19.03
CA ASN A 41 22.57 23.79 17.71
C ASN A 41 23.87 22.99 17.51
N GLN A 42 23.72 21.72 17.14
CA GLN A 42 24.83 20.78 17.04
C GLN A 42 25.74 21.06 15.85
N ASP A 43 25.14 21.44 14.72
CA ASP A 43 25.84 21.76 13.48
C ASP A 43 25.71 23.26 13.20
N LYS A 44 26.77 23.98 13.49
CA LYS A 44 26.83 25.43 13.28
C LYS A 44 27.19 25.82 11.85
N ASN A 45 27.79 24.91 11.08
CA ASN A 45 28.23 25.15 9.70
C ASN A 45 27.21 24.69 8.66
N TRP A 46 26.03 24.25 9.10
CA TRP A 46 24.99 23.66 8.28
C TRP A 46 24.68 24.45 6.99
N PHE A 47 24.64 25.78 7.05
CA PHE A 47 24.36 26.62 5.86
C PHE A 47 25.44 26.49 4.79
N SER A 48 26.72 26.52 5.20
CA SER A 48 27.86 26.27 4.32
C SER A 48 27.84 24.85 3.75
N GLU A 49 27.54 23.83 4.58
CA GLU A 49 27.47 22.45 4.10
C GLU A 49 26.36 22.24 3.06
N VAL A 50 25.19 22.84 3.26
CA VAL A 50 24.09 22.83 2.28
C VAL A 50 24.49 23.58 1.02
N SER A 51 25.08 24.77 1.17
CA SER A 51 25.59 25.59 0.06
C SER A 51 26.59 24.83 -0.81
N GLU A 52 27.54 24.12 -0.19
CA GLU A 52 28.54 23.31 -0.88
C GLU A 52 27.89 22.15 -1.64
N ILE A 53 26.97 21.42 -1.03
CA ILE A 53 26.27 20.31 -1.69
C ILE A 53 25.45 20.80 -2.88
N VAL A 54 24.68 21.87 -2.68
CA VAL A 54 23.81 22.46 -3.71
C VAL A 54 24.65 23.06 -4.84
N GLY A 55 25.70 23.82 -4.51
CA GLY A 55 26.60 24.46 -5.46
C GLY A 55 27.42 23.47 -6.31
N ASN A 56 27.63 22.25 -5.82
CA ASN A 56 28.24 21.15 -6.59
C ASN A 56 27.23 20.35 -7.44
N SER A 57 26.01 20.85 -7.62
CA SER A 57 24.93 20.21 -8.38
C SER A 57 24.26 21.18 -9.35
N ASP A 58 23.39 20.68 -10.23
CA ASP A 58 22.56 21.51 -11.13
C ASP A 58 21.28 22.06 -10.45
N MET A 59 21.27 22.15 -9.12
CA MET A 59 20.18 22.78 -8.37
C MET A 59 20.25 24.30 -8.51
N SER A 60 19.14 24.92 -8.90
CA SER A 60 19.09 26.36 -9.18
C SER A 60 19.10 27.22 -7.92
N TYR A 61 18.57 26.71 -6.81
CA TYR A 61 18.56 27.39 -5.52
C TYR A 61 18.28 26.38 -4.39
N TYR A 62 18.49 26.83 -3.16
CA TYR A 62 17.85 26.26 -1.99
C TYR A 62 17.13 27.35 -1.21
N MET A 63 16.12 26.98 -0.43
CA MET A 63 15.34 27.93 0.37
C MET A 63 15.09 27.38 1.76
N VAL A 64 15.25 28.25 2.77
CA VAL A 64 14.86 27.98 4.15
C VAL A 64 13.55 28.69 4.48
N TRP A 65 12.88 28.24 5.54
CA TRP A 65 11.57 28.76 5.92
C TRP A 65 11.65 30.14 6.61
N SER A 66 10.50 30.74 6.92
CA SER A 66 10.41 32.10 7.47
C SER A 66 10.91 32.22 8.92
N ASN A 67 11.39 33.42 9.27
CA ASN A 67 11.55 33.84 10.65
C ASN A 67 10.26 34.53 11.14
N ASP A 68 9.45 33.81 11.91
CA ASP A 68 8.17 34.33 12.42
C ASP A 68 8.34 35.15 13.70
N ASN A 69 9.24 34.70 14.59
CA ASN A 69 9.59 35.38 15.84
C ASN A 69 10.92 34.85 16.41
N ASP A 70 11.31 35.32 17.60
CA ASP A 70 12.54 34.96 18.31
C ASP A 70 12.59 33.51 18.85
N LYS A 71 11.53 32.71 18.64
CA LYS A 71 11.42 31.29 19.01
C LYS A 71 11.12 30.37 17.84
N LYS A 72 10.68 30.92 16.70
CA LYS A 72 10.34 30.19 15.48
C LYS A 72 11.02 30.87 14.30
N PHE A 73 12.19 30.37 13.96
CA PHE A 73 13.05 30.95 12.93
C PHE A 73 13.93 29.86 12.31
N PHE A 74 14.27 30.05 11.04
CA PHE A 74 15.07 29.11 10.24
C PHE A 74 16.34 29.75 9.70
N SER A 75 16.51 31.06 9.88
CA SER A 75 17.77 31.78 9.65
C SER A 75 18.23 32.46 10.92
N PRO A 76 19.54 32.44 11.24
CA PRO A 76 20.12 33.24 12.31
C PRO A 76 19.79 34.73 12.13
N PHE A 77 19.63 35.45 13.24
CA PHE A 77 19.26 36.86 13.23
C PHE A 77 20.09 37.67 14.23
N MET A 78 20.23 38.97 13.96
CA MET A 78 20.79 39.93 14.90
C MET A 78 19.73 40.34 15.93
N VAL A 79 20.11 40.36 17.21
CA VAL A 79 19.27 40.86 18.32
C VAL A 79 19.57 42.33 18.61
N SER A 80 20.82 42.75 18.40
CA SER A 80 21.28 44.14 18.44
C SER A 80 22.49 44.31 17.52
N GLU A 81 23.05 45.51 17.43
CA GLU A 81 24.24 45.80 16.60
C GLU A 81 25.41 44.83 16.86
N ASN A 82 25.62 44.43 18.12
CA ASN A 82 26.78 43.64 18.54
C ASN A 82 26.41 42.26 19.13
N LYS A 83 25.17 41.82 18.94
CA LYS A 83 24.70 40.52 19.47
C LYS A 83 23.75 39.87 18.48
N GLY A 84 24.06 38.64 18.07
CA GLY A 84 23.18 37.81 17.25
C GLY A 84 22.90 36.46 17.87
N HIS A 85 22.15 35.65 17.12
CA HIS A 85 21.97 34.22 17.34
C HIS A 85 23.33 33.49 17.40
N GLU A 86 23.39 32.32 18.04
CA GLU A 86 24.66 31.63 18.28
C GLU A 86 25.41 31.17 17.01
N MET A 87 24.70 31.07 15.87
CA MET A 87 25.23 30.68 14.56
C MET A 87 25.42 31.89 13.63
N ILE A 88 25.34 33.12 14.17
CA ILE A 88 25.34 34.32 13.34
C ILE A 88 26.67 34.53 12.60
N ASN A 89 27.80 34.15 13.20
CA ASN A 89 29.10 34.29 12.58
C ASN A 89 29.26 33.28 11.45
N GLU A 90 28.89 32.03 11.67
CA GLU A 90 28.91 30.98 10.66
C GLU A 90 27.95 31.30 9.49
N PHE A 91 26.81 31.93 9.77
CA PHE A 91 25.91 32.40 8.72
C PHE A 91 26.49 33.58 7.93
N ILE A 92 27.22 34.49 8.59
CA ILE A 92 27.97 35.57 7.90
C ILE A 92 29.09 34.98 7.04
N ASP A 93 29.79 33.95 7.52
CA ASP A 93 30.81 33.25 6.74
C ASP A 93 30.17 32.63 5.48
N TYR A 94 29.07 31.88 5.65
CA TYR A 94 28.25 31.35 4.55
C TYR A 94 27.79 32.46 3.58
N TYR A 95 27.32 33.60 4.08
CA TYR A 95 26.89 34.74 3.24
C TYR A 95 28.02 35.25 2.33
N ASN A 96 29.26 35.17 2.80
CA ASN A 96 30.44 35.65 2.08
C ASN A 96 31.11 34.59 1.19
N GLU A 97 30.58 33.36 1.12
CA GLU A 97 31.10 32.33 0.23
C GLU A 97 30.82 32.64 -1.25
N GLU A 98 31.75 32.30 -2.15
CA GLU A 98 31.62 32.60 -3.59
C GLU A 98 30.41 31.91 -4.25
N ASN A 99 30.05 30.71 -3.78
CA ASN A 99 28.89 29.94 -4.25
C ASN A 99 27.57 30.35 -3.57
N SER A 100 27.58 31.35 -2.68
CA SER A 100 26.41 31.83 -1.95
C SER A 100 25.88 33.12 -2.56
N ILE A 101 24.86 33.00 -3.39
CA ILE A 101 24.31 34.13 -4.16
C ILE A 101 23.05 34.69 -3.48
N PHE A 102 23.18 35.90 -2.92
CA PHE A 102 22.07 36.70 -2.40
C PHE A 102 21.58 37.74 -3.43
N ALA A 103 20.63 38.59 -3.04
CA ALA A 103 19.89 39.47 -3.94
C ALA A 103 20.76 40.39 -4.82
N ASP A 104 21.92 40.82 -4.32
CA ASP A 104 22.90 41.67 -5.01
C ASP A 104 23.81 40.88 -5.97
N GLY A 105 23.90 39.56 -5.83
CA GLY A 105 24.62 38.67 -6.73
C GLY A 105 23.76 38.08 -7.87
N VAL A 106 22.44 38.31 -7.86
CA VAL A 106 21.55 37.82 -8.94
C VAL A 106 21.79 38.64 -10.22
N GLY A 107 22.30 38.00 -11.26
CA GLY A 107 22.53 38.63 -12.57
C GLY A 107 21.24 39.13 -13.26
N ALA A 108 21.37 39.73 -14.44
CA ALA A 108 20.27 40.33 -15.21
C ALA A 108 19.33 39.28 -15.87
N TYR A 109 18.72 38.38 -15.09
CA TYR A 109 17.88 37.29 -15.59
C TYR A 109 16.66 37.77 -16.40
N LYS A 110 16.22 39.02 -16.19
CA LYS A 110 15.12 39.64 -16.95
C LYS A 110 15.48 39.93 -18.41
N GLU A 111 16.76 39.96 -18.74
CA GLU A 111 17.26 40.22 -20.10
C GLU A 111 17.47 38.92 -20.91
N ILE A 112 17.27 37.76 -20.27
CA ILE A 112 17.41 36.46 -20.92
C ILE A 112 16.30 36.28 -21.95
N SER A 113 16.69 36.15 -23.22
CA SER A 113 15.83 35.72 -24.31
C SER A 113 15.98 34.21 -24.52
N ALA A 114 14.89 33.46 -24.33
CA ALA A 114 14.87 32.01 -24.49
C ALA A 114 13.82 31.58 -25.52
N ASN A 115 14.16 30.58 -26.34
CA ASN A 115 13.20 29.97 -27.25
C ASN A 115 12.25 29.07 -26.47
N VAL A 116 10.96 29.38 -26.53
CA VAL A 116 9.91 28.54 -25.93
C VAL A 116 9.65 27.36 -26.86
N LYS A 117 9.89 26.14 -26.37
CA LYS A 117 9.51 24.93 -27.09
C LYS A 117 7.99 24.82 -27.19
N ASP A 118 7.51 24.14 -28.22
CA ASP A 118 6.09 23.83 -28.36
C ASP A 118 5.53 23.18 -27.10
N LYS A 119 4.27 23.51 -26.78
CA LYS A 119 3.57 22.88 -25.65
C LYS A 119 3.57 21.38 -25.83
N TYR A 120 4.08 20.66 -24.82
CA TYR A 120 4.07 19.20 -24.82
C TYR A 120 2.65 18.66 -24.98
N SER A 121 2.48 17.68 -25.87
CA SER A 121 1.22 16.98 -26.07
C SER A 121 1.00 16.00 -24.91
N TYR A 122 -0.18 15.98 -24.34
CA TYR A 122 -0.52 15.09 -23.22
C TYR A 122 -1.97 14.63 -23.31
N GLY A 123 -2.28 13.54 -22.62
CA GLY A 123 -3.64 13.08 -22.38
C GLY A 123 -3.70 12.32 -21.07
N TYR A 124 -4.63 12.67 -20.18
CA TYR A 124 -4.83 11.94 -18.93
C TYR A 124 -6.30 11.90 -18.54
N ILE A 125 -6.69 10.82 -17.87
CA ILE A 125 -8.03 10.64 -17.33
C ILE A 125 -8.08 11.41 -16.00
N SER A 126 -9.03 12.33 -15.89
CA SER A 126 -9.26 13.12 -14.66
C SER A 126 -10.47 12.63 -13.86
N SER A 127 -11.35 11.83 -14.46
CA SER A 127 -12.44 11.14 -13.76
C SER A 127 -12.81 9.85 -14.48
N PRO A 128 -13.05 8.73 -13.75
CA PRO A 128 -12.85 8.56 -12.32
C PRO A 128 -11.37 8.57 -11.93
N ILE A 129 -11.08 8.64 -10.62
CA ILE A 129 -9.72 8.44 -10.10
C ILE A 129 -9.32 6.95 -10.18
N SER A 130 -8.02 6.68 -10.27
CA SER A 130 -7.49 5.31 -10.32
C SER A 130 -7.82 4.54 -9.05
N GLY A 131 -8.33 3.31 -9.20
CA GLY A 131 -8.70 2.40 -8.13
C GLY A 131 -10.16 2.49 -7.67
N LEU A 132 -10.98 3.36 -8.28
CA LEU A 132 -12.38 3.53 -7.88
C LEU A 132 -13.22 2.27 -8.17
N ARG A 133 -14.16 1.96 -7.26
CA ARG A 133 -15.24 0.99 -7.49
C ARG A 133 -16.37 1.64 -8.29
N ILE A 134 -16.63 1.12 -9.49
CA ILE A 134 -17.68 1.59 -10.40
C ILE A 134 -18.84 0.61 -10.31
N LEU A 135 -19.86 0.98 -9.52
CA LEU A 135 -21.06 0.16 -9.26
C LEU A 135 -22.28 0.65 -10.05
N GLU A 136 -22.26 1.93 -10.44
CA GLU A 136 -23.33 2.59 -11.18
C GLU A 136 -22.75 3.36 -12.36
N PRO A 137 -23.59 3.72 -13.36
CA PRO A 137 -23.14 4.46 -14.53
C PRO A 137 -22.31 5.68 -14.17
N VAL A 138 -21.19 5.89 -14.88
CA VAL A 138 -20.23 6.95 -14.56
C VAL A 138 -19.72 7.64 -15.81
N LYS A 139 -19.56 8.96 -15.70
CA LYS A 139 -18.96 9.78 -16.74
C LYS A 139 -17.43 9.70 -16.67
N LEU A 140 -16.84 9.26 -17.76
CA LEU A 140 -15.39 9.33 -18.02
C LEU A 140 -15.04 10.73 -18.51
N THR A 141 -13.98 11.31 -17.96
CA THR A 141 -13.45 12.62 -18.37
C THR A 141 -11.93 12.53 -18.50
N ALA A 142 -11.41 13.00 -19.63
CA ALA A 142 -9.99 13.14 -19.89
C ALA A 142 -9.66 14.56 -20.36
N ARG A 143 -8.46 15.03 -20.02
CA ARG A 143 -7.88 16.29 -20.52
C ARG A 143 -6.77 16.00 -21.48
N LEU A 144 -6.79 16.65 -22.65
CA LEU A 144 -5.85 16.44 -23.73
C LEU A 144 -5.32 17.76 -24.29
N ASN A 145 -4.06 17.75 -24.69
CA ASN A 145 -3.42 18.79 -25.48
C ASN A 145 -2.65 18.12 -26.63
N GLY A 146 -2.80 18.63 -27.86
CA GLY A 146 -2.10 18.11 -29.05
C GLY A 146 -2.63 16.80 -29.63
N TYR A 147 -3.40 16.01 -28.89
CA TYR A 147 -4.03 14.77 -29.35
C TYR A 147 -5.53 14.95 -29.60
N LYS A 148 -6.00 14.56 -30.79
CA LYS A 148 -7.41 14.68 -31.21
C LYS A 148 -7.91 13.54 -32.10
N ASP A 149 -7.01 12.68 -32.58
CA ASP A 149 -7.35 11.69 -33.59
C ASP A 149 -8.00 10.47 -32.93
N ASN A 150 -9.21 10.12 -33.39
CA ASN A 150 -9.95 8.90 -33.00
C ASN A 150 -9.88 8.60 -31.50
N LEU A 151 -10.30 9.57 -30.68
CA LEU A 151 -10.26 9.46 -29.22
C LEU A 151 -11.24 8.40 -28.73
N LYS A 152 -10.79 7.57 -27.79
CA LYS A 152 -11.61 6.51 -27.18
C LYS A 152 -11.10 6.13 -25.80
N PHE A 153 -12.01 5.67 -24.96
CA PHE A 153 -11.67 4.88 -23.77
C PHE A 153 -11.73 3.40 -24.10
N VAL A 154 -10.81 2.61 -23.56
CA VAL A 154 -10.77 1.16 -23.70
C VAL A 154 -10.79 0.54 -22.31
N LEU A 155 -11.83 -0.23 -22.02
CA LEU A 155 -11.99 -0.94 -20.76
C LEU A 155 -11.45 -2.36 -20.92
N ARG A 156 -10.58 -2.78 -20.01
CA ARG A 156 -10.00 -4.13 -19.98
C ARG A 156 -10.25 -4.80 -18.64
N ASN A 157 -10.33 -6.13 -18.65
CA ASN A 157 -10.28 -6.92 -17.43
C ASN A 157 -8.82 -7.11 -16.97
N ASN A 158 -8.62 -7.79 -15.85
CA ASN A 158 -7.29 -8.09 -15.32
C ASN A 158 -6.41 -9.00 -16.21
N ASP A 159 -6.99 -9.79 -17.11
CA ASP A 159 -6.24 -10.55 -18.12
C ASP A 159 -5.78 -9.68 -19.30
N GLY A 160 -6.10 -8.39 -19.28
CA GLY A 160 -5.84 -7.45 -20.38
C GLY A 160 -6.78 -7.62 -21.57
N LYS A 161 -7.83 -8.45 -21.47
CA LYS A 161 -8.84 -8.60 -22.52
C LYS A 161 -9.68 -7.32 -22.61
N ILE A 162 -9.87 -6.83 -23.83
CA ILE A 162 -10.78 -5.70 -24.09
C ILE A 162 -12.21 -6.16 -23.82
N ILE A 163 -12.88 -5.48 -22.90
CA ILE A 163 -14.29 -5.70 -22.59
C ILE A 163 -15.16 -4.75 -23.41
N ARG A 164 -14.84 -3.46 -23.38
CA ARG A 164 -15.59 -2.40 -24.08
C ARG A 164 -14.68 -1.32 -24.62
N LYS A 165 -15.13 -0.67 -25.69
CA LYS A 165 -14.57 0.58 -26.20
C LYS A 165 -15.66 1.63 -26.13
N ILE A 166 -15.35 2.77 -25.54
CA ILE A 166 -16.29 3.87 -25.34
C ILE A 166 -15.79 5.05 -26.18
N ASN A 167 -16.57 5.41 -27.18
CA ASN A 167 -16.40 6.65 -27.93
C ASN A 167 -17.02 7.79 -27.14
N GLY A 168 -16.70 9.03 -27.52
CA GLY A 168 -17.08 10.18 -26.74
C GLY A 168 -17.07 11.47 -27.51
N ASN A 169 -17.35 12.56 -26.80
CA ASN A 169 -17.33 13.91 -27.33
C ASN A 169 -16.05 14.62 -26.88
N PHE A 170 -15.38 15.29 -27.83
CA PHE A 170 -14.20 16.11 -27.56
C PHE A 170 -14.52 17.57 -27.83
N GLU A 171 -14.37 18.40 -26.79
CA GLU A 171 -14.59 19.83 -26.90
C GLU A 171 -13.62 20.56 -25.97
N ASN A 172 -12.97 21.63 -26.47
CA ASN A 172 -12.11 22.51 -25.68
C ASN A 172 -11.05 21.79 -24.83
N GLY A 173 -10.39 20.76 -25.39
CA GLY A 173 -9.35 20.00 -24.70
C GLY A 173 -9.86 18.97 -23.69
N VAL A 174 -11.19 18.73 -23.64
CA VAL A 174 -11.81 17.76 -22.75
C VAL A 174 -12.51 16.69 -23.58
N PHE A 175 -12.14 15.42 -23.35
CA PHE A 175 -12.80 14.26 -23.93
C PHE A 175 -13.67 13.58 -22.89
N THR A 176 -14.94 13.33 -23.23
CA THR A 176 -15.90 12.70 -22.32
C THR A 176 -16.61 11.54 -22.96
N GLY A 177 -16.88 10.49 -22.18
CA GLY A 177 -17.69 9.35 -22.57
C GLY A 177 -18.37 8.77 -21.33
N ASP A 178 -19.30 7.84 -21.50
CA ASP A 178 -20.08 7.31 -20.39
C ASP A 178 -19.93 5.79 -20.33
N ILE A 179 -19.68 5.27 -19.13
CA ILE A 179 -19.94 3.87 -18.81
C ILE A 179 -21.42 3.79 -18.45
N THR A 180 -22.23 3.18 -19.31
CA THR A 180 -23.67 3.01 -19.10
C THR A 180 -23.99 1.79 -18.22
N LYS A 181 -25.26 1.61 -17.85
CA LYS A 181 -25.68 0.41 -17.12
C LYS A 181 -25.49 -0.85 -17.97
N ASP A 182 -25.71 -0.76 -19.28
CA ASP A 182 -25.51 -1.88 -20.21
C ASP A 182 -24.02 -2.22 -20.37
N ASP A 183 -23.13 -1.22 -20.34
CA ASP A 183 -21.69 -1.45 -20.26
C ASP A 183 -21.35 -2.23 -18.99
N LEU A 184 -21.84 -1.79 -17.82
CA LEU A 184 -21.60 -2.47 -16.55
C LEU A 184 -22.14 -3.91 -16.55
N ASN A 185 -23.35 -4.13 -17.07
CA ASN A 185 -23.92 -5.47 -17.21
C ASN A 185 -23.05 -6.36 -18.11
N THR A 186 -22.50 -5.81 -19.20
CA THR A 186 -21.59 -6.53 -20.10
C THR A 186 -20.25 -6.83 -19.43
N ILE A 187 -19.73 -5.90 -18.61
CA ILE A 187 -18.45 -6.04 -17.93
C ILE A 187 -18.52 -7.10 -16.84
N GLY A 188 -19.65 -7.18 -16.12
CA GLY A 188 -19.78 -8.08 -14.98
C GLY A 188 -18.89 -7.65 -13.81
N LYS A 189 -18.65 -8.57 -12.88
CA LYS A 189 -17.81 -8.33 -11.69
C LYS A 189 -16.35 -8.60 -12.04
N CYS A 190 -15.52 -7.57 -12.10
CA CYS A 190 -14.08 -7.74 -12.27
C CYS A 190 -13.30 -6.47 -11.88
N SER A 191 -12.03 -6.63 -11.57
CA SER A 191 -11.06 -5.55 -11.61
C SER A 191 -10.43 -5.45 -13.01
N GLY A 192 -9.91 -4.28 -13.33
CA GLY A 192 -9.34 -4.02 -14.64
C GLY A 192 -8.85 -2.60 -14.80
N THR A 193 -8.83 -2.13 -16.04
CA THR A 193 -8.32 -0.80 -16.37
C THR A 193 -9.24 -0.03 -17.31
N ILE A 194 -9.14 1.29 -17.22
CA ILE A 194 -9.69 2.24 -18.20
C ILE A 194 -8.48 2.93 -18.85
N GLU A 195 -8.35 2.75 -20.16
CA GLU A 195 -7.24 3.29 -20.94
C GLU A 195 -7.75 4.40 -21.87
N LEU A 196 -7.02 5.52 -21.94
CA LEU A 196 -7.28 6.61 -22.89
C LEU A 196 -6.38 6.45 -24.11
N TYR A 197 -6.98 6.50 -25.30
CA TYR A 197 -6.26 6.42 -26.57
C TYR A 197 -6.55 7.61 -27.49
N SER A 198 -5.55 7.95 -28.30
CA SER A 198 -5.69 8.73 -29.54
C SER A 198 -5.10 7.94 -30.69
N GLY A 199 -5.95 7.49 -31.62
CA GLY A 199 -5.56 6.52 -32.64
C GLY A 199 -5.11 5.21 -32.00
N GLU A 200 -3.83 4.87 -32.20
CA GLU A 200 -3.16 3.71 -31.58
C GLU A 200 -2.33 4.07 -30.35
N ASN A 201 -2.11 5.37 -30.10
CA ASN A 201 -1.31 5.84 -28.98
C ASN A 201 -2.10 5.74 -27.68
N LYS A 202 -1.62 4.90 -26.74
CA LYS A 202 -2.13 4.88 -25.37
C LYS A 202 -1.55 6.06 -24.61
N LEU A 203 -2.42 6.98 -24.18
CA LEU A 203 -2.02 8.21 -23.51
C LEU A 203 -1.98 8.05 -22.00
N ASN A 204 -2.94 7.32 -21.43
CA ASN A 204 -3.05 7.12 -19.99
C ASN A 204 -3.82 5.83 -19.65
N THR A 205 -3.58 5.31 -18.45
CA THR A 205 -4.27 4.15 -17.89
C THR A 205 -4.57 4.42 -16.43
N ILE A 206 -5.79 4.10 -16.00
CA ILE A 206 -6.18 4.05 -14.60
C ILE A 206 -6.72 2.66 -14.27
N ASN A 207 -6.58 2.24 -13.01
CA ASN A 207 -7.19 1.01 -12.51
C ASN A 207 -8.67 1.26 -12.15
N ALA A 208 -9.51 0.25 -12.27
CA ALA A 208 -10.92 0.31 -11.90
C ALA A 208 -11.40 -1.04 -11.37
N ILE A 209 -12.40 -1.01 -10.49
CA ILE A 209 -13.08 -2.20 -9.97
C ILE A 209 -14.56 -2.11 -10.39
N PHE A 210 -14.99 -2.97 -11.30
CA PHE A 210 -16.33 -2.95 -11.88
C PHE A 210 -17.26 -3.91 -11.14
N ASN A 211 -18.42 -3.41 -10.70
CA ASN A 211 -19.51 -4.19 -10.07
C ASN A 211 -19.14 -5.04 -8.83
N ILE A 212 -17.93 -4.93 -8.29
CA ILE A 212 -17.55 -5.56 -7.02
C ILE A 212 -17.79 -4.54 -5.91
N LYS A 213 -18.82 -4.79 -5.10
CA LYS A 213 -19.15 -3.96 -3.94
C LYS A 213 -18.02 -3.98 -2.93
N GLU A 214 -17.90 -2.90 -2.17
CA GLU A 214 -17.05 -2.93 -0.99
C GLU A 214 -17.59 -3.95 0.01
N ARG A 215 -16.66 -4.64 0.69
CA ARG A 215 -17.00 -5.59 1.73
C ARG A 215 -17.71 -4.85 2.86
N VAL A 216 -18.93 -5.27 3.18
CA VAL A 216 -19.60 -4.82 4.40
C VAL A 216 -19.06 -5.70 5.53
N ARG A 217 -18.37 -5.11 6.50
CA ARG A 217 -17.87 -5.85 7.68
C ARG A 217 -19.04 -6.09 8.63
N ASP A 218 -19.49 -7.33 8.70
CA ASP A 218 -20.28 -7.82 9.83
C ASP A 218 -19.31 -8.09 10.98
N SER A 219 -19.60 -7.55 12.16
CA SER A 219 -18.75 -7.68 13.34
C SER A 219 -18.48 -9.14 13.70
N LYS A 220 -19.40 -10.06 13.37
CA LYS A 220 -19.26 -11.49 13.66
C LYS A 220 -18.67 -12.30 12.52
N ASN A 221 -18.64 -11.77 11.30
CA ASN A 221 -18.16 -12.49 10.13
C ASN A 221 -16.68 -12.16 9.89
N VAL A 222 -15.82 -13.15 10.09
CA VAL A 222 -14.39 -13.04 9.78
C VAL A 222 -14.19 -12.99 8.27
N ASP A 223 -14.82 -13.90 7.51
CA ASP A 223 -14.92 -13.84 6.05
C ASP A 223 -15.82 -14.96 5.50
N ASP A 224 -16.63 -14.60 4.50
CA ASP A 224 -17.37 -15.52 3.61
C ASP A 224 -16.78 -15.53 2.18
N PHE A 225 -15.72 -14.75 1.94
CA PHE A 225 -14.98 -14.64 0.68
C PHE A 225 -15.78 -14.13 -0.54
N GLU A 226 -17.08 -13.88 -0.41
CA GLU A 226 -17.95 -13.45 -1.52
C GLU A 226 -17.65 -12.02 -1.99
N SER A 227 -17.23 -11.17 -1.06
CA SER A 227 -17.00 -9.74 -1.31
C SER A 227 -15.86 -9.46 -2.30
N TYR A 228 -15.00 -10.45 -2.56
CA TYR A 228 -13.86 -10.34 -3.46
C TYR A 228 -14.19 -10.67 -4.91
N GLY A 229 -15.34 -11.27 -5.20
CA GLY A 229 -15.67 -11.74 -6.55
C GLY A 229 -14.67 -12.78 -7.04
N ASP A 230 -14.07 -12.58 -8.22
CA ASP A 230 -13.01 -13.44 -8.78
C ASP A 230 -11.60 -12.85 -8.58
N GLU A 231 -11.45 -11.85 -7.71
CA GLU A 231 -10.26 -11.02 -7.64
C GLU A 231 -9.34 -11.38 -6.47
N ASN A 232 -8.41 -12.31 -6.71
CA ASN A 232 -7.40 -12.71 -5.71
C ASN A 232 -6.63 -11.52 -5.13
N LYS A 233 -6.39 -10.47 -5.92
CA LYS A 233 -5.71 -9.26 -5.43
C LYS A 233 -6.50 -8.50 -4.36
N LEU A 234 -7.83 -8.57 -4.39
CA LEU A 234 -8.66 -7.97 -3.35
C LEU A 234 -8.60 -8.80 -2.07
N LEU A 235 -8.64 -10.14 -2.20
CA LEU A 235 -8.42 -11.06 -1.06
C LEU A 235 -7.05 -10.82 -0.42
N GLN A 236 -5.99 -10.82 -1.22
CA GLN A 236 -4.60 -10.65 -0.78
C GLN A 236 -4.30 -9.26 -0.20
N LYS A 237 -5.18 -8.27 -0.42
CA LYS A 237 -5.10 -6.97 0.24
C LYS A 237 -5.66 -7.02 1.67
N GLU A 238 -6.70 -7.82 1.91
CA GLU A 238 -7.32 -7.97 3.23
C GLU A 238 -6.66 -9.05 4.09
N TRP A 239 -6.02 -10.04 3.48
CA TRP A 239 -5.33 -11.14 4.15
C TRP A 239 -3.81 -11.03 3.98
N ALA A 240 -3.13 -10.61 5.05
CA ALA A 240 -1.68 -10.51 5.10
C ALA A 240 -1.05 -11.90 5.24
N THR A 241 0.06 -12.14 4.53
CA THR A 241 0.81 -13.40 4.58
C THR A 241 2.05 -13.27 5.47
N ASN A 242 2.42 -14.34 6.17
CA ASN A 242 3.68 -14.45 6.89
C ASN A 242 4.16 -15.91 6.89
N TYR A 243 5.46 -16.14 6.73
CA TYR A 243 6.00 -17.50 6.63
C TYR A 243 7.49 -17.57 7.00
N GLY A 244 7.90 -18.74 7.48
CA GLY A 244 9.28 -19.05 7.83
C GLY A 244 10.19 -19.26 6.62
N SER A 245 11.50 -19.35 6.88
CA SER A 245 12.51 -19.54 5.83
C SER A 245 12.26 -20.79 4.98
N GLY A 246 12.12 -20.60 3.67
CA GLY A 246 11.88 -21.70 2.72
C GLY A 246 10.42 -22.18 2.64
N CYS A 247 9.54 -21.60 3.46
CA CYS A 247 8.10 -21.79 3.40
C CYS A 247 7.43 -20.71 2.53
N TYR A 248 6.15 -20.89 2.25
CA TYR A 248 5.35 -20.00 1.43
C TYR A 248 3.86 -20.21 1.70
N VAL A 249 3.05 -19.15 1.57
CA VAL A 249 1.60 -19.24 1.53
C VAL A 249 1.03 -18.17 0.60
N GLU A 250 -0.04 -18.52 -0.10
CA GLU A 250 -0.80 -17.63 -0.95
C GLU A 250 -2.31 -17.89 -0.75
N PRO A 251 -3.06 -16.92 -0.20
CA PRO A 251 -4.51 -17.01 -0.18
C PRO A 251 -5.05 -16.76 -1.59
N MET A 252 -5.87 -17.70 -2.08
CA MET A 252 -6.54 -17.61 -3.38
C MET A 252 -8.03 -17.87 -3.21
N LEU A 253 -8.86 -17.27 -4.07
CA LEU A 253 -10.28 -17.58 -4.15
C LEU A 253 -10.47 -18.89 -4.91
N SER A 254 -11.32 -19.76 -4.37
CA SER A 254 -11.80 -20.96 -5.04
C SER A 254 -13.26 -20.80 -5.40
N SER A 255 -13.65 -21.30 -6.57
CA SER A 255 -15.05 -21.39 -7.00
C SER A 255 -15.45 -22.79 -7.47
N GLN A 256 -14.64 -23.80 -7.11
CA GLN A 256 -14.86 -25.17 -7.53
C GLN A 256 -15.74 -25.92 -6.51
N GLU A 257 -16.63 -26.75 -7.02
CA GLU A 257 -17.46 -27.63 -6.19
C GLU A 257 -16.60 -28.53 -5.29
N GLY A 258 -17.00 -28.67 -4.03
CA GLY A 258 -16.26 -29.43 -3.02
C GLY A 258 -15.01 -28.72 -2.48
N ARG A 259 -14.80 -27.43 -2.79
CA ARG A 259 -13.81 -26.51 -2.20
C ARG A 259 -14.47 -25.27 -1.55
N ILE A 260 -15.79 -25.29 -1.45
CA ILE A 260 -16.66 -24.23 -0.95
C ILE A 260 -17.76 -24.90 -0.12
N TYR A 261 -18.25 -24.22 0.90
CA TYR A 261 -19.36 -24.66 1.74
C TYR A 261 -20.67 -23.95 1.38
N SER A 262 -20.63 -22.62 1.28
CA SER A 262 -21.80 -21.80 0.99
C SER A 262 -21.43 -20.67 0.01
N GLY A 263 -22.43 -20.01 -0.57
CA GLY A 263 -22.17 -18.99 -1.58
C GLY A 263 -21.54 -19.55 -2.87
N GLY A 264 -20.65 -18.77 -3.49
CA GLY A 264 -19.94 -19.09 -4.73
C GLY A 264 -18.42 -18.96 -4.64
N LYS A 265 -17.87 -18.59 -3.48
CA LYS A 265 -16.45 -18.41 -3.21
C LYS A 265 -16.05 -19.04 -1.88
N GLY A 266 -14.84 -19.58 -1.85
CA GLY A 266 -14.17 -19.99 -0.62
C GLY A 266 -12.68 -19.63 -0.70
N LEU A 267 -11.97 -19.81 0.39
CA LEU A 267 -10.52 -19.64 0.46
C LEU A 267 -9.80 -20.93 0.14
N GLU A 268 -8.91 -20.90 -0.86
CA GLU A 268 -7.81 -21.84 -1.00
C GLU A 268 -6.60 -21.29 -0.25
N PHE A 269 -6.28 -21.93 0.88
CA PHE A 269 -5.03 -21.73 1.61
C PHE A 269 -3.97 -22.60 0.94
N LYS A 270 -3.30 -22.05 -0.08
CA LYS A 270 -2.22 -22.73 -0.79
C LYS A 270 -0.90 -22.47 -0.09
N TYR A 271 -0.21 -23.52 0.32
CA TYR A 271 0.98 -23.39 1.15
C TYR A 271 2.07 -24.39 0.78
N LYS A 272 3.29 -24.02 1.14
CA LYS A 272 4.45 -24.88 1.16
C LYS A 272 5.18 -24.69 2.48
N ILE A 273 5.41 -25.78 3.20
CA ILE A 273 6.15 -25.77 4.48
C ILE A 273 7.29 -26.78 4.45
N THR A 274 8.40 -26.41 5.09
CA THR A 274 9.60 -27.23 5.17
C THR A 274 10.41 -26.93 6.42
N ASN A 275 10.99 -27.96 7.04
CA ASN A 275 11.94 -27.83 8.16
C ASN A 275 13.41 -27.90 7.68
N GLU A 276 13.67 -27.73 6.38
CA GLU A 276 15.03 -27.79 5.82
C GLU A 276 15.98 -26.72 6.37
N LYS A 277 15.45 -25.58 6.82
CA LYS A 277 16.23 -24.41 7.26
C LYS A 277 16.05 -24.06 8.74
N SER A 278 15.09 -24.69 9.41
CA SER A 278 14.72 -24.44 10.81
C SER A 278 14.07 -25.69 11.41
N SER A 279 14.10 -25.84 12.73
CA SER A 279 13.47 -26.98 13.42
C SER A 279 11.94 -27.06 13.20
N GLU A 280 11.30 -25.94 12.88
CA GLU A 280 9.90 -25.86 12.47
C GLU A 280 9.78 -24.97 11.23
N GLY A 281 9.11 -25.47 10.19
CA GLY A 281 8.64 -24.67 9.06
C GLY A 281 7.19 -24.26 9.27
N TRP A 282 6.83 -23.03 8.94
CA TRP A 282 5.48 -22.51 9.13
C TRP A 282 5.10 -21.50 8.05
N ALA A 283 3.81 -21.40 7.78
CA ALA A 283 3.23 -20.38 6.92
C ALA A 283 1.80 -20.07 7.38
N GLY A 284 1.37 -18.81 7.26
CA GLY A 284 0.00 -18.45 7.62
C GLY A 284 -0.45 -17.12 7.05
N ILE A 285 -1.76 -16.91 7.18
CA ILE A 285 -2.45 -15.70 6.75
C ILE A 285 -3.21 -15.11 7.92
N THR A 286 -3.34 -13.78 7.93
CA THR A 286 -4.08 -13.06 8.97
C THR A 286 -4.93 -11.94 8.39
N THR A 287 -6.04 -11.62 9.05
CA THR A 287 -6.87 -10.45 8.72
C THR A 287 -7.27 -9.70 10.00
N ASN A 288 -7.24 -8.36 9.92
CA ASN A 288 -7.57 -7.50 11.05
C ASN A 288 -9.08 -7.34 11.19
N LEU A 289 -9.59 -7.56 12.40
CA LEU A 289 -11.02 -7.52 12.72
C LEU A 289 -11.39 -6.27 13.50
N ASN A 290 -10.71 -6.02 14.63
CA ASN A 290 -11.00 -4.94 15.58
C ASN A 290 -12.50 -4.88 15.94
N THR A 291 -13.00 -5.94 16.58
CA THR A 291 -14.44 -6.15 16.77
C THR A 291 -14.79 -6.77 18.14
N ASP A 292 -16.09 -6.79 18.46
CA ASP A 292 -16.67 -7.29 19.70
C ASP A 292 -17.52 -8.54 19.42
N TRP A 293 -17.15 -9.66 20.04
CA TRP A 293 -17.81 -10.97 20.00
C TRP A 293 -18.40 -11.38 21.36
N SER A 294 -18.68 -10.44 22.26
CA SER A 294 -19.19 -10.71 23.62
C SER A 294 -20.51 -11.47 23.67
N ASP A 295 -21.30 -11.42 22.59
CA ASP A 295 -22.55 -12.16 22.49
C ASP A 295 -22.41 -13.53 21.79
N CYS A 296 -21.20 -13.89 21.40
CA CYS A 296 -20.80 -15.17 20.85
C CYS A 296 -20.02 -15.99 21.90
N ASP A 297 -19.96 -17.30 21.71
CA ASP A 297 -19.23 -18.23 22.60
C ASP A 297 -18.27 -19.15 21.82
N SER A 298 -18.31 -19.12 20.49
CA SER A 298 -17.61 -20.05 19.63
C SER A 298 -17.20 -19.41 18.31
N LEU A 299 -16.13 -19.92 17.72
CA LEU A 299 -15.77 -19.70 16.32
C LEU A 299 -16.28 -20.87 15.47
N GLN A 300 -17.01 -20.57 14.41
CA GLN A 300 -17.44 -21.55 13.41
C GLN A 300 -16.77 -21.28 12.07
N PHE A 301 -16.32 -22.34 11.40
CA PHE A 301 -15.81 -22.26 10.03
C PHE A 301 -15.93 -23.62 9.35
N TRP A 302 -16.11 -23.61 8.03
CA TRP A 302 -15.95 -24.81 7.23
C TRP A 302 -14.49 -24.97 6.82
N CYS A 303 -14.00 -26.21 6.85
CA CYS A 303 -12.68 -26.53 6.34
C CYS A 303 -12.68 -27.89 5.64
N LYS A 304 -11.99 -27.96 4.50
CA LYS A 304 -11.55 -29.20 3.86
C LYS A 304 -10.04 -29.37 4.04
N PRO A 305 -9.61 -30.30 4.91
CA PRO A 305 -8.20 -30.62 5.10
C PRO A 305 -7.67 -31.41 3.90
N ASP A 306 -6.35 -31.52 3.81
CA ASP A 306 -5.65 -32.11 2.67
C ASP A 306 -5.06 -33.50 2.95
N GLY A 307 -5.20 -34.01 4.17
CA GLY A 307 -4.76 -35.33 4.60
C GLY A 307 -3.28 -35.43 4.98
N ASN A 308 -2.52 -34.34 4.98
CA ASN A 308 -1.07 -34.38 5.23
C ASN A 308 -0.69 -34.35 6.72
N GLY A 309 -1.64 -34.10 7.62
CA GLY A 309 -1.42 -34.24 9.07
C GLY A 309 -0.44 -33.24 9.69
N GLN A 310 -0.24 -32.09 9.06
CA GLN A 310 0.47 -30.94 9.64
C GLN A 310 -0.24 -30.36 10.88
N LYS A 311 0.47 -29.49 11.61
CA LYS A 311 -0.15 -28.66 12.66
C LYS A 311 -0.92 -27.51 12.00
N LEU A 312 -2.20 -27.74 11.74
CA LEU A 312 -3.16 -26.68 11.41
C LEU A 312 -3.49 -25.89 12.69
N VAL A 313 -3.30 -24.57 12.65
CA VAL A 313 -3.56 -23.67 13.79
C VAL A 313 -4.60 -22.65 13.39
N ILE A 314 -5.64 -22.54 14.22
CA ILE A 314 -6.62 -21.47 14.17
C ILE A 314 -6.29 -20.50 15.29
N GLN A 315 -6.02 -19.25 14.94
CA GLN A 315 -5.54 -18.23 15.87
C GLN A 315 -6.51 -17.05 15.93
N ILE A 316 -6.75 -16.56 17.14
CA ILE A 316 -7.46 -15.31 17.40
C ILE A 316 -6.54 -14.45 18.26
N THR A 317 -6.20 -13.25 17.80
CA THR A 317 -5.55 -12.25 18.64
C THR A 317 -6.64 -11.49 19.40
N SER A 318 -6.57 -11.54 20.73
CA SER A 318 -7.51 -10.89 21.64
C SER A 318 -6.72 -10.06 22.65
N ASN A 319 -7.07 -8.78 22.77
CA ASN A 319 -6.41 -7.81 23.66
C ASN A 319 -4.87 -7.85 23.57
N GLY A 320 -4.33 -7.96 22.35
CA GLY A 320 -2.90 -8.00 22.06
C GLY A 320 -2.19 -9.36 22.24
N GLU A 321 -2.86 -10.40 22.73
CA GLU A 321 -2.30 -11.76 22.85
C GLU A 321 -2.89 -12.71 21.80
N ASP A 322 -2.06 -13.60 21.26
CA ASP A 322 -2.51 -14.67 20.35
C ASP A 322 -3.01 -15.88 21.15
N PHE A 323 -4.23 -16.30 20.85
CA PHE A 323 -4.85 -17.52 21.37
C PHE A 323 -5.04 -18.53 20.25
N GLU A 324 -4.69 -19.79 20.49
CA GLU A 324 -4.60 -20.80 19.44
C GLU A 324 -5.37 -22.08 19.79
N VAL A 325 -5.93 -22.70 18.74
CA VAL A 325 -6.35 -24.11 18.74
C VAL A 325 -5.60 -24.84 17.64
N HIS A 326 -5.05 -26.00 17.98
CA HIS A 326 -4.28 -26.83 17.05
C HIS A 326 -5.14 -28.04 16.65
N LEU A 327 -5.19 -28.35 15.35
CA LEU A 327 -6.07 -29.36 14.76
C LEU A 327 -5.32 -30.41 13.91
N PRO A 328 -4.21 -31.01 14.39
CA PRO A 328 -3.41 -31.91 13.58
C PRO A 328 -4.14 -33.20 13.20
N GLU A 329 -4.97 -33.76 14.08
CA GLU A 329 -5.76 -34.96 13.79
C GLU A 329 -6.78 -34.70 12.70
N PHE A 330 -7.37 -33.51 12.66
CA PHE A 330 -8.29 -33.11 11.61
C PHE A 330 -7.55 -32.87 10.28
N ALA A 331 -6.39 -32.21 10.32
CA ALA A 331 -5.54 -32.00 9.15
C ALA A 331 -5.03 -33.31 8.52
N ALA A 332 -4.99 -34.41 9.28
CA ALA A 332 -4.68 -35.75 8.78
C ALA A 332 -5.84 -36.43 8.02
N THR A 333 -7.02 -35.80 7.97
CA THR A 333 -8.19 -36.28 7.21
C THR A 333 -8.34 -35.52 5.89
N THR A 334 -9.24 -35.97 5.02
CA THR A 334 -9.62 -35.29 3.76
C THR A 334 -11.09 -34.89 3.72
N GLU A 335 -11.85 -35.23 4.76
CA GLU A 335 -13.30 -35.04 4.83
C GLU A 335 -13.63 -33.60 5.25
N PRO A 336 -14.39 -32.85 4.44
CA PRO A 336 -14.79 -31.49 4.79
C PRO A 336 -15.74 -31.45 5.98
N LYS A 337 -15.55 -30.49 6.89
CA LYS A 337 -16.40 -30.32 8.08
C LYS A 337 -16.69 -28.85 8.37
N LEU A 338 -17.91 -28.58 8.84
CA LEU A 338 -18.22 -27.35 9.56
C LEU A 338 -17.81 -27.54 11.02
N LEU A 339 -16.70 -26.93 11.40
CA LEU A 339 -16.17 -26.97 12.75
C LEU A 339 -16.78 -25.83 13.58
N THR A 340 -17.08 -26.09 14.84
CA THR A 340 -17.44 -25.06 15.82
C THR A 340 -16.59 -25.26 17.07
N ILE A 341 -15.75 -24.28 17.36
CA ILE A 341 -14.73 -24.33 18.41
C ILE A 341 -15.13 -23.32 19.48
N PRO A 342 -15.49 -23.77 20.71
CA PRO A 342 -15.76 -22.88 21.82
C PRO A 342 -14.55 -22.00 22.13
N PHE A 343 -14.78 -20.73 22.50
CA PHE A 343 -13.71 -19.81 22.90
C PHE A 343 -12.88 -20.35 24.08
N SER A 344 -13.44 -21.21 24.92
CA SER A 344 -12.73 -21.87 26.03
C SER A 344 -11.60 -22.82 25.58
N GLU A 345 -11.64 -23.29 24.33
CA GLU A 345 -10.61 -24.17 23.77
C GLU A 345 -9.37 -23.38 23.31
N PHE A 346 -9.51 -22.09 23.03
CA PHE A 346 -8.41 -21.24 22.61
C PHE A 346 -7.46 -20.97 23.79
N LYS A 347 -6.19 -21.36 23.63
CA LYS A 347 -5.17 -21.20 24.67
C LYS A 347 -4.24 -20.04 24.32
N GLY A 348 -4.10 -19.10 25.26
CA GLY A 348 -3.21 -17.96 25.12
C GLY A 348 -1.74 -18.39 25.17
N LYS A 349 -0.91 -17.86 24.26
CA LYS A 349 0.52 -18.20 24.20
C LYS A 349 1.30 -17.78 25.45
N ASP A 350 0.83 -16.75 26.13
CA ASP A 350 1.41 -16.22 27.36
C ASP A 350 0.55 -16.54 28.59
N ASN A 351 -0.37 -17.51 28.46
CA ASN A 351 -1.36 -17.92 29.46
C ASN A 351 -2.35 -16.81 29.85
N GLY A 352 -2.67 -15.90 28.93
CA GLY A 352 -3.69 -14.88 29.15
C GLY A 352 -5.11 -15.44 29.23
N THR A 353 -6.05 -14.52 29.50
CA THR A 353 -7.49 -14.80 29.49
C THR A 353 -8.09 -14.28 28.20
N PHE A 354 -8.78 -15.15 27.45
CA PHE A 354 -9.45 -14.78 26.22
C PHE A 354 -10.54 -13.74 26.50
N ASP A 355 -10.48 -12.60 25.84
CA ASP A 355 -11.48 -11.54 25.94
C ASP A 355 -12.25 -11.39 24.62
N SER A 356 -13.45 -11.96 24.58
CA SER A 356 -14.32 -11.89 23.40
C SER A 356 -14.77 -10.48 23.05
N SER A 357 -14.64 -9.50 23.96
CA SER A 357 -15.03 -8.10 23.70
C SER A 357 -13.97 -7.31 22.92
N HIS A 358 -12.74 -7.82 22.84
CA HIS A 358 -11.61 -7.16 22.17
C HIS A 358 -10.90 -8.14 21.22
N ILE A 359 -11.47 -8.32 20.03
CA ILE A 359 -10.91 -9.18 18.99
C ILE A 359 -10.16 -8.34 17.96
N ASP A 360 -8.83 -8.48 17.95
CA ASP A 360 -7.95 -7.66 17.11
C ASP A 360 -7.81 -8.27 15.71
N ARG A 361 -7.58 -9.59 15.63
CA ARG A 361 -7.14 -10.26 14.41
C ARG A 361 -7.52 -11.74 14.41
N PHE A 362 -7.73 -12.30 13.23
CA PHE A 362 -7.86 -13.73 13.01
C PHE A 362 -6.72 -14.25 12.14
N GLY A 363 -6.28 -15.49 12.37
CA GLY A 363 -5.20 -16.14 11.63
C GLY A 363 -5.44 -17.63 11.36
N ILE A 364 -4.97 -18.07 10.20
CA ILE A 364 -4.85 -19.50 9.83
C ILE A 364 -3.38 -19.78 9.59
N TRP A 365 -2.83 -20.77 10.30
CA TRP A 365 -1.44 -21.17 10.16
C TRP A 365 -1.30 -22.67 9.92
N CYS A 366 -0.21 -23.02 9.28
CA CYS A 366 0.17 -24.39 8.98
C CYS A 366 1.65 -24.55 9.29
N ASN A 367 1.97 -25.49 10.18
CA ASN A 367 3.35 -25.76 10.59
C ASN A 367 3.72 -27.23 10.38
N THR A 368 4.99 -27.49 10.11
CA THR A 368 5.54 -28.84 10.13
C THR A 368 5.44 -29.42 11.53
N ILE A 369 5.05 -30.68 11.64
CA ILE A 369 5.25 -31.46 12.87
C ILE A 369 6.52 -32.27 12.67
N ALA A 370 7.58 -31.91 13.39
CA ALA A 370 8.75 -32.76 13.51
C ALA A 370 8.43 -33.85 14.54
N ASP A 371 8.56 -35.11 14.17
CA ASP A 371 8.53 -36.20 15.15
C ASP A 371 9.76 -36.01 16.06
N GLU A 372 9.56 -35.89 17.39
CA GLU A 372 10.60 -35.54 18.36
C GLU A 372 11.82 -36.49 18.33
N ASN A 373 11.65 -37.67 17.71
CA ASN A 373 12.67 -38.70 17.54
C ASN A 373 13.25 -38.81 16.13
N SER A 374 12.87 -37.94 15.18
CA SER A 374 13.30 -38.04 13.79
C SER A 374 13.92 -36.75 13.28
N ASN A 375 15.16 -36.83 12.80
CA ASN A 375 15.79 -35.79 11.97
C ASN A 375 15.19 -35.77 10.55
N ASN A 376 13.90 -36.11 10.40
CA ASN A 376 13.31 -36.28 9.09
C ASN A 376 12.96 -34.91 8.49
N LEU A 377 13.44 -34.72 7.27
CA LEU A 377 13.07 -33.61 6.43
C LEU A 377 11.58 -33.70 6.07
N VAL A 378 10.80 -32.74 6.52
CA VAL A 378 9.39 -32.57 6.15
C VAL A 378 9.31 -31.55 5.03
N LYS A 379 8.65 -31.91 3.93
CA LYS A 379 8.32 -31.01 2.81
C LYS A 379 6.88 -31.29 2.40
N VAL A 380 6.01 -30.28 2.57
CA VAL A 380 4.61 -30.34 2.13
C VAL A 380 4.37 -29.15 1.21
N ASP A 381 3.72 -29.40 0.08
CA ASP A 381 3.28 -28.41 -0.91
C ASP A 381 1.86 -28.79 -1.31
N SER A 382 0.87 -28.06 -0.80
CA SER A 382 -0.53 -28.48 -0.79
C SER A 382 -1.49 -27.32 -0.59
N SER A 383 -2.78 -27.61 -0.58
CA SER A 383 -3.86 -26.65 -0.35
C SER A 383 -4.91 -27.21 0.61
N MET A 384 -5.31 -26.40 1.59
CA MET A 384 -6.53 -26.61 2.38
C MET A 384 -7.59 -25.59 1.96
N PHE A 385 -8.87 -25.92 2.14
CA PHE A 385 -9.96 -25.01 1.78
C PHE A 385 -10.73 -24.58 3.01
N PHE A 386 -11.10 -23.31 3.07
CA PHE A 386 -11.85 -22.72 4.18
C PHE A 386 -13.01 -21.88 3.65
N ASP A 387 -14.09 -21.83 4.41
CA ASP A 387 -15.26 -21.04 4.06
C ASP A 387 -16.11 -20.70 5.29
N ASP A 388 -16.97 -19.69 5.20
CA ASP A 388 -17.93 -19.26 6.23
C ASP A 388 -17.32 -19.12 7.64
N ILE A 389 -16.26 -18.31 7.77
CA ILE A 389 -15.56 -18.10 9.04
C ILE A 389 -16.29 -17.02 9.85
N LYS A 390 -16.86 -17.37 11.00
CA LYS A 390 -17.68 -16.46 11.81
C LYS A 390 -17.71 -16.83 13.28
N ALA A 391 -17.85 -15.81 14.13
CA ALA A 391 -18.21 -15.99 15.52
C ALA A 391 -19.72 -16.27 15.64
N VAL A 392 -20.08 -17.23 16.48
CA VAL A 392 -21.46 -17.65 16.70
C VAL A 392 -21.73 -17.82 18.19
N LYS A 393 -23.02 -17.77 18.52
CA LYS A 393 -23.53 -18.28 19.79
C LYS A 393 -24.04 -19.69 19.56
N PHE A 394 -23.36 -20.69 20.12
CA PHE A 394 -23.61 -22.09 19.81
C PHE A 394 -24.24 -22.90 20.94
N ASN A 395 -24.31 -22.37 22.17
CA ASN A 395 -25.03 -22.93 23.35
C ASN A 395 -25.29 -24.44 23.34
#